data_AF-A0A9N9G5F7-F1
#
_entry.id   AF-A0A9N9G5F7-F1
#
_cell.length_a   1.000
_cell.length_b   1.000
_cell.length_c   1.000
_cell.angle_alpha   90.00
_cell.angle_beta   90.00
_cell.angle_gamma   90.00
#
_symmetry.space_group_name_H-M   'P 1'
#
loop_
_entity.id
_entity.type
_entity.pdbx_description
1 polymer ?
#
loop_
_entity_poly.entity_id
_entity_poly.type
_entity_poly.pdbx_seq_one_letter_code
_entity_poly.pdbx_strand_id
1 'polypeptide(L)'
;MTPTKDQCPLNFENTSQNEKKSEIPKKKSKYSIYYIKKSTKSTTSSPSETLRFVFTVTDFDKEQIIKATSLIKSSNYSEALSILEPISKQSPPDHDAAYWTGHCYEQLQNYEMAEKFYKISADYLLDDGLWEATYGKFLLEHSDLKNPNNKSAEERIQEGIKRLKSSADHKRYLDAMYILGKVFINGLFGVQQDYNKGALYLKRAYNGGRKEKAWAAYEKAAKDLVANGQLKEIPLEHIWAKN
;
A
#
# COMPACT_ATOMS: atom_id res chain seq x y z
N MET A 1 -39.24 66.59 8.28
CA MET A 1 -39.90 65.30 8.55
C MET A 1 -39.64 64.93 10.00
N THR A 2 -40.70 65.06 10.80
CA THR A 2 -40.96 64.62 12.19
C THR A 2 -40.98 63.09 12.32
N PRO A 3 -41.12 62.46 13.53
CA PRO A 3 -40.88 62.90 14.92
C PRO A 3 -40.35 61.82 15.94
N THR A 4 -40.06 62.28 17.18
CA THR A 4 -40.35 61.72 18.55
C THR A 4 -39.98 60.29 18.98
N LYS A 5 -39.16 60.13 20.05
CA LYS A 5 -39.47 59.86 21.50
C LYS A 5 -39.90 58.41 21.82
N ASP A 6 -39.20 57.76 22.77
CA ASP A 6 -39.72 57.43 24.12
C ASP A 6 -38.79 56.49 24.92
N GLN A 7 -38.99 56.50 26.25
CA GLN A 7 -38.15 56.01 27.35
C GLN A 7 -38.31 54.50 27.69
N CYS A 8 -37.22 53.90 28.21
CA CYS A 8 -37.05 52.87 29.29
C CYS A 8 -38.01 51.66 29.46
N PRO A 9 -37.71 50.69 30.36
CA PRO A 9 -36.54 49.80 30.47
C PRO A 9 -36.96 48.31 30.63
N LEU A 10 -36.15 47.32 30.26
CA LEU A 10 -36.40 45.93 30.71
C LEU A 10 -35.12 45.13 30.97
N ASN A 11 -35.23 44.35 32.05
CA ASN A 11 -34.23 43.59 32.78
C ASN A 11 -33.66 42.37 32.04
N PHE A 12 -32.48 42.00 32.53
CA PHE A 12 -31.84 40.69 32.57
C PHE A 12 -32.76 39.47 32.38
N GLU A 13 -32.39 38.58 31.45
CA GLU A 13 -32.35 37.14 31.70
C GLU A 13 -31.41 36.41 30.73
N ASN A 14 -30.64 35.50 31.33
CA ASN A 14 -29.69 34.54 30.78
C ASN A 14 -29.99 33.98 29.38
N THR A 15 -28.96 33.90 28.53
CA THR A 15 -28.55 32.62 27.92
C THR A 15 -27.08 32.71 27.54
N SER A 16 -26.30 31.73 28.02
CA SER A 16 -24.86 31.71 27.91
C SER A 16 -24.40 31.64 26.46
N GLN A 17 -23.35 32.40 26.16
CA GLN A 17 -22.45 32.12 25.05
C GLN A 17 -22.01 30.66 25.10
N ASN A 18 -22.11 29.96 23.98
CA ASN A 18 -21.08 28.98 23.65
C ASN A 18 -20.94 28.87 22.13
N GLU A 19 -19.78 29.30 21.68
CA GLU A 19 -19.35 29.30 20.30
C GLU A 19 -19.36 27.88 19.73
N LYS A 20 -19.86 27.80 18.50
CA LYS A 20 -19.71 26.65 17.61
C LYS A 20 -18.23 26.31 17.44
N LYS A 21 -17.81 25.13 17.89
CA LYS A 21 -16.73 24.39 17.23
C LYS A 21 -17.36 23.28 16.40
N SER A 22 -17.34 23.48 15.08
CA SER A 22 -17.65 22.45 14.10
C SER A 22 -16.58 21.36 14.19
N GLU A 23 -16.91 20.23 14.82
CA GLU A 23 -16.09 19.03 14.77
C GLU A 23 -16.11 18.45 13.36
N ILE A 24 -14.96 18.50 12.70
CA ILE A 24 -14.67 17.75 11.49
C ILE A 24 -14.72 16.27 11.88
N PRO A 25 -15.54 15.41 11.23
CA PRO A 25 -15.59 14.01 11.59
C PRO A 25 -14.27 13.34 11.21
N LYS A 26 -13.44 13.04 12.21
CA LYS A 26 -12.25 12.20 12.06
C LYS A 26 -12.72 10.83 11.56
N LYS A 27 -12.39 10.51 10.31
CA LYS A 27 -12.57 9.20 9.69
C LYS A 27 -11.90 8.16 10.59
N LYS A 28 -12.71 7.38 11.30
CA LYS A 28 -12.24 6.27 12.14
C LYS A 28 -11.62 5.22 11.21
N SER A 29 -10.29 5.16 11.19
CA SER A 29 -9.56 4.09 10.52
C SER A 29 -9.89 2.77 11.21
N LYS A 30 -10.13 1.76 10.38
CA LYS A 30 -10.77 0.50 10.71
C LYS A 30 -9.67 -0.51 11.06
N TYR A 31 -9.77 -1.09 12.26
CA TYR A 31 -9.19 -2.37 12.72
C TYR A 31 -7.79 -2.40 13.36
N SER A 32 -7.79 -2.82 14.64
CA SER A 32 -6.87 -3.82 15.20
C SER A 32 -7.42 -4.35 16.54
N ILE A 33 -8.47 -5.19 16.51
CA ILE A 33 -8.85 -6.04 17.64
C ILE A 33 -9.25 -7.41 17.08
N TYR A 34 -8.36 -8.39 17.17
CA TYR A 34 -8.69 -9.79 16.87
C TYR A 34 -8.97 -10.55 18.16
N TYR A 35 -10.23 -10.96 18.34
CA TYR A 35 -10.63 -11.99 19.29
C TYR A 35 -10.41 -13.37 18.66
N ILE A 36 -9.64 -14.23 19.33
CA ILE A 36 -9.68 -15.68 19.07
C ILE A 36 -10.87 -16.24 19.84
N LYS A 37 -11.96 -16.60 19.16
CA LYS A 37 -13.10 -17.31 19.75
C LYS A 37 -12.70 -18.78 19.96
N LYS A 38 -12.06 -19.09 21.08
CA LYS A 38 -11.82 -20.48 21.50
C LYS A 38 -13.11 -21.00 22.16
N SER A 39 -13.75 -22.02 21.59
CA SER A 39 -14.85 -22.70 22.28
C SER A 39 -14.28 -23.46 23.48
N THR A 40 -14.60 -23.03 24.69
CA THR A 40 -14.39 -23.82 25.90
C THR A 40 -15.76 -24.22 26.45
N LYS A 41 -16.02 -25.53 26.49
CA LYS A 41 -16.96 -26.07 27.47
C LYS A 41 -16.24 -26.05 28.83
N SER A 42 -16.97 -25.55 29.82
CA SER A 42 -16.54 -25.22 31.19
C SER A 42 -15.91 -26.39 31.97
N THR A 43 -15.02 -26.08 32.93
CA THR A 43 -15.32 -26.17 34.37
C THR A 43 -14.18 -25.59 35.25
N THR A 44 -14.56 -24.64 36.11
CA THR A 44 -14.09 -24.35 37.49
C THR A 44 -12.60 -24.21 37.84
N SER A 45 -12.16 -22.98 38.17
CA SER A 45 -11.72 -22.51 39.51
C SER A 45 -10.51 -21.53 39.50
N SER A 46 -10.66 -20.45 40.28
CA SER A 46 -9.66 -19.44 40.71
C SER A 46 -9.34 -18.24 39.77
N PRO A 47 -9.42 -16.98 40.27
CA PRO A 47 -9.19 -15.77 39.50
C PRO A 47 -7.71 -15.38 39.50
N SER A 48 -6.92 -15.98 38.61
CA SER A 48 -5.73 -15.29 38.11
C SER A 48 -6.09 -14.73 36.74
N GLU A 49 -6.46 -13.46 36.70
CA GLU A 49 -6.55 -12.67 35.47
C GLU A 49 -5.17 -12.65 34.80
N THR A 50 -4.84 -13.71 34.09
CA THR A 50 -3.76 -13.69 33.12
C THR A 50 -4.29 -12.90 31.93
N LEU A 51 -4.30 -11.58 32.10
CA LEU A 51 -4.30 -10.60 31.02
C LEU A 51 -3.16 -10.99 30.09
N ARG A 52 -3.48 -11.85 29.12
CA ARG A 52 -2.59 -12.19 28.02
C ARG A 52 -2.57 -10.95 27.15
N PHE A 53 -1.71 -10.01 27.54
CA PHE A 53 -1.36 -8.81 26.82
C PHE A 53 -0.82 -9.28 25.47
N VAL A 54 -1.72 -9.38 24.48
CA VAL A 54 -1.31 -9.52 23.10
C VAL A 54 -0.57 -8.21 22.82
N PHE A 55 0.76 -8.28 22.75
CA PHE A 55 1.60 -7.16 22.36
C PHE A 55 1.20 -6.76 20.93
N THR A 56 0.19 -5.91 20.85
CA THR A 56 -0.13 -5.13 19.67
C THR A 56 0.83 -3.96 19.67
N VAL A 57 1.39 -3.65 18.49
CA VAL A 57 2.11 -2.42 18.16
C VAL A 57 1.62 -1.28 19.07
N THR A 58 2.50 -0.80 19.93
CA THR A 58 2.11 0.21 20.92
C THR A 58 1.82 1.52 20.20
N ASP A 59 1.00 2.40 20.79
CA ASP A 59 0.81 3.74 20.22
C ASP A 59 2.15 4.50 20.12
N PHE A 60 3.10 4.16 20.99
CA PHE A 60 4.49 4.61 20.90
C PHE A 60 5.20 4.08 19.63
N ASP A 61 5.09 2.78 19.31
CA ASP A 61 5.68 2.22 18.09
C ASP A 61 5.14 2.90 16.82
N LYS A 62 3.84 3.22 16.79
CA LYS A 62 3.25 3.98 15.66
C LYS A 62 3.86 5.36 15.52
N GLU A 63 4.06 6.07 16.63
CA GLU A 63 4.72 7.38 16.63
C GLU A 63 6.18 7.28 16.16
N GLN A 64 6.89 6.23 16.58
CA GLN A 64 8.25 5.95 16.12
C GLN A 64 8.29 5.64 14.62
N ILE A 65 7.33 4.87 14.08
CA ILE A 65 7.23 4.61 12.63
C ILE A 65 6.99 5.93 11.88
N ILE A 66 6.10 6.80 12.35
CA ILE A 66 5.85 8.12 11.74
C ILE A 66 7.15 8.96 11.72
N LYS A 67 7.88 8.99 12.83
CA LYS A 67 9.18 9.68 12.92
C LYS A 67 10.17 9.10 11.91
N ALA A 68 10.28 7.78 11.82
CA ALA A 68 11.16 7.12 10.85
C ALA A 68 10.76 7.41 9.40
N THR A 69 9.45 7.43 9.07
CA THR A 69 8.98 7.84 7.74
C THR A 69 9.33 9.30 7.41
N SER A 70 9.38 10.19 8.41
CA SER A 70 9.86 11.56 8.22
C SER A 70 11.37 11.61 7.90
N LEU A 71 12.17 10.76 8.55
CA LEU A 71 13.60 10.62 8.26
C LEU A 71 13.81 10.06 6.84
N ILE A 72 13.03 9.06 6.43
CA ILE A 72 13.05 8.49 5.07
C ILE A 72 12.78 9.57 4.02
N LYS A 73 11.78 10.44 4.24
CA LYS A 73 11.50 11.56 3.33
C LYS A 73 12.66 12.56 3.22
N SER A 74 13.51 12.61 4.23
CA SER A 74 14.73 13.42 4.27
C SER A 74 15.97 12.63 3.80
N SER A 75 15.78 11.43 3.25
CA SER A 75 16.83 10.48 2.84
C SER A 75 17.78 10.04 3.96
N ASN A 76 17.40 10.21 5.22
CA ASN A 76 18.16 9.78 6.39
C ASN A 76 17.89 8.29 6.71
N TYR A 77 18.24 7.40 5.78
CA TYR A 77 17.88 5.98 5.86
C TYR A 77 18.52 5.24 7.04
N SER A 78 19.79 5.56 7.38
CA SER A 78 20.49 4.92 8.50
C SER A 78 19.85 5.25 9.85
N GLU A 79 19.43 6.50 10.05
CA GLU A 79 18.74 6.92 11.27
C GLU A 79 17.33 6.32 11.33
N ALA A 80 16.62 6.28 10.21
CA ALA A 80 15.33 5.60 10.12
C ALA A 80 15.44 4.10 10.48
N LEU A 81 16.49 3.40 10.02
CA LEU A 81 16.74 2.00 10.37
C LEU A 81 16.97 1.80 11.87
N SER A 82 17.66 2.72 12.54
CA SER A 82 17.89 2.62 13.99
C SER A 82 16.57 2.58 14.80
N ILE A 83 15.51 3.17 14.24
CA ILE A 83 14.16 3.18 14.81
C ILE A 83 13.33 1.97 14.35
N LEU A 84 13.37 1.66 13.05
CA LEU A 84 12.50 0.65 12.43
C LEU A 84 12.94 -0.79 12.67
N GLU A 85 14.25 -1.06 12.77
CA GLU A 85 14.76 -2.42 12.94
C GLU A 85 14.26 -3.10 14.22
N PRO A 86 14.30 -2.46 15.41
CA PRO A 86 13.76 -3.06 16.62
C PRO A 86 12.28 -3.40 16.50
N ILE A 87 11.48 -2.50 15.90
CA ILE A 87 10.02 -2.65 15.77
C ILE A 87 9.68 -3.77 14.79
N SER A 88 10.33 -3.80 13.63
CA SER A 88 10.11 -4.82 12.59
C SER A 88 10.55 -6.24 12.99
N LYS A 89 11.36 -6.39 14.03
CA LYS A 89 11.81 -7.68 14.60
C LYS A 89 10.95 -8.16 15.79
N GLN A 90 9.93 -7.39 16.20
CA GLN A 90 9.00 -7.82 17.25
C GLN A 90 8.23 -9.09 16.84
N SER A 91 7.60 -9.75 17.81
CA SER A 91 6.78 -10.94 17.58
C SER A 91 5.38 -10.73 18.16
N PRO A 92 4.33 -10.56 17.31
CA PRO A 92 4.38 -10.57 15.84
C PRO A 92 5.07 -9.33 15.24
N PRO A 93 5.65 -9.42 14.03
CA PRO A 93 6.29 -8.27 13.40
C PRO A 93 5.26 -7.23 12.97
N ASP A 94 5.59 -5.96 13.14
CA ASP A 94 4.84 -4.87 12.50
C ASP A 94 5.19 -4.84 10.99
N HIS A 95 4.17 -4.97 10.14
CA HIS A 95 4.35 -5.10 8.70
C HIS A 95 4.59 -3.76 7.99
N ASP A 96 4.11 -2.65 8.56
CA ASP A 96 4.45 -1.29 8.09
C ASP A 96 5.93 -1.00 8.40
N ALA A 97 6.37 -1.30 9.63
CA ALA A 97 7.77 -1.18 10.02
C ALA A 97 8.64 -2.09 9.15
N ALA A 98 8.24 -3.33 8.90
CA ALA A 98 8.96 -4.25 8.02
C ALA A 98 9.07 -3.69 6.59
N TYR A 99 7.99 -3.13 6.03
CA TYR A 99 8.03 -2.47 4.72
C TYR A 99 9.06 -1.33 4.69
N TRP A 100 8.99 -0.41 5.65
CA TRP A 100 9.89 0.74 5.69
C TRP A 100 11.35 0.35 5.98
N THR A 101 11.58 -0.70 6.78
CA THR A 101 12.90 -1.30 6.98
C THR A 101 13.44 -1.83 5.65
N GLY A 102 12.63 -2.58 4.89
CA GLY A 102 12.99 -3.09 3.57
C GLY A 102 13.35 -1.96 2.60
N HIS A 103 12.55 -0.90 2.59
CA HIS A 103 12.80 0.30 1.78
C HIS A 103 14.12 0.99 2.14
N CYS A 104 14.42 1.17 3.42
CA CYS A 104 15.69 1.78 3.83
C CYS A 104 16.89 0.93 3.38
N TYR A 105 16.82 -0.39 3.54
CA TYR A 105 17.88 -1.27 3.06
C TYR A 105 18.05 -1.24 1.55
N GLU A 106 16.96 -1.15 0.78
CA GLU A 106 17.03 -0.99 -0.68
C GLU A 106 17.74 0.31 -1.06
N GLN A 107 17.40 1.43 -0.41
CA GLN A 107 18.07 2.72 -0.64
C GLN A 107 19.55 2.72 -0.25
N LEU A 108 19.93 1.89 0.72
CA LEU A 108 21.32 1.65 1.12
C LEU A 108 22.00 0.53 0.32
N GLN A 109 21.36 0.01 -0.72
CA GLN A 109 21.85 -1.06 -1.59
C GLN A 109 22.14 -2.39 -0.88
N ASN A 110 21.59 -2.58 0.33
CA ASN A 110 21.62 -3.86 1.03
C ASN A 110 20.41 -4.69 0.60
N TYR A 111 20.47 -5.22 -0.63
CA TYR A 111 19.34 -5.89 -1.25
C TYR A 111 18.96 -7.22 -0.58
N GLU A 112 19.89 -7.89 0.08
CA GLU A 112 19.60 -9.12 0.85
C GLU A 112 18.64 -8.81 2.01
N MET A 113 18.95 -7.78 2.79
CA MET A 113 18.11 -7.35 3.89
C MET A 113 16.81 -6.71 3.40
N ALA A 114 16.85 -5.95 2.29
CA ALA A 114 15.66 -5.41 1.66
C ALA A 114 14.66 -6.53 1.29
N GLU A 115 15.13 -7.58 0.60
CA GLU A 115 14.30 -8.71 0.19
C GLU A 115 13.67 -9.40 1.40
N LYS A 116 14.46 -9.64 2.45
CA LYS A 116 14.01 -10.29 3.68
C LYS A 116 12.84 -9.52 4.29
N PHE A 117 12.96 -8.21 4.43
CA PHE A 117 11.94 -7.38 5.08
C PHE A 117 10.72 -7.13 4.20
N TYR A 118 10.88 -6.96 2.89
CA TYR A 118 9.75 -6.92 1.97
C TYR A 118 8.94 -8.21 1.97
N LYS A 119 9.60 -9.37 2.05
CA LYS A 119 8.90 -10.65 2.19
C LYS A 119 8.09 -10.72 3.49
N ILE A 120 8.67 -10.32 4.63
CA ILE A 120 7.97 -10.28 5.94
C ILE A 120 6.70 -9.43 5.85
N SER A 121 6.78 -8.26 5.21
CA SER A 121 5.63 -7.38 5.01
C SER A 121 4.58 -8.02 4.07
N ALA A 122 5.01 -8.56 2.93
CA ALA A 122 4.13 -9.18 1.92
C ALA A 122 3.41 -10.47 2.39
N ASP A 123 3.98 -11.20 3.35
CA ASP A 123 3.36 -12.40 3.91
C ASP A 123 2.25 -12.07 4.95
N TYR A 124 1.93 -10.79 5.17
CA TYR A 124 0.74 -10.38 5.93
C TYR A 124 -0.55 -10.76 5.22
N LEU A 125 -1.38 -11.56 5.90
CA LEU A 125 -2.62 -12.09 5.31
C LEU A 125 -3.65 -11.02 4.93
N LEU A 126 -3.65 -9.87 5.62
CA LEU A 126 -4.64 -8.81 5.46
C LEU A 126 -4.12 -7.63 4.63
N ASP A 127 -3.00 -7.81 3.94
CA ASP A 127 -2.46 -6.84 2.98
C ASP A 127 -3.49 -6.53 1.87
N ASP A 128 -3.69 -5.25 1.59
CA ASP A 128 -4.57 -4.74 0.53
C ASP A 128 -3.94 -4.89 -0.87
N GLY A 129 -2.71 -5.40 -0.93
CA GLY A 129 -1.97 -5.75 -2.12
C GLY A 129 -0.76 -4.86 -2.34
N LEU A 130 -0.63 -3.77 -1.58
CA LEU A 130 0.52 -2.87 -1.64
C LEU A 130 1.82 -3.62 -1.36
N TRP A 131 1.91 -4.36 -0.26
CA TRP A 131 3.17 -4.98 0.15
C TRP A 131 3.51 -6.16 -0.73
N GLU A 132 2.51 -6.97 -1.12
CA GLU A 132 2.71 -8.05 -2.07
C GLU A 132 3.15 -7.53 -3.46
N ALA A 133 2.58 -6.42 -3.93
CA ALA A 133 3.02 -5.80 -5.19
C ALA A 133 4.43 -5.22 -5.09
N THR A 134 4.77 -4.61 -3.96
CA THR A 134 6.11 -4.06 -3.71
C THR A 134 7.14 -5.18 -3.76
N TYR A 135 6.90 -6.28 -3.03
CA TYR A 135 7.80 -7.42 -3.04
C TYR A 135 7.90 -8.06 -4.43
N GLY A 136 6.78 -8.21 -5.13
CA GLY A 136 6.77 -8.71 -6.50
C GLY A 136 7.59 -7.83 -7.46
N LYS A 137 7.44 -6.50 -7.38
CA LYS A 137 8.23 -5.53 -8.16
C LYS A 137 9.72 -5.62 -7.82
N PHE A 138 10.06 -5.69 -6.53
CA PHE A 138 11.44 -5.81 -6.07
C PHE A 138 12.13 -7.04 -6.67
N LEU A 139 11.45 -8.20 -6.68
CA LEU A 139 11.97 -9.43 -7.29
C LEU A 139 12.26 -9.29 -8.78
N LEU A 140 11.43 -8.54 -9.51
CA LEU A 140 11.64 -8.29 -10.95
C LEU A 140 12.82 -7.37 -11.20
N GLU A 141 12.90 -6.24 -10.47
CA GLU A 141 13.97 -5.24 -10.65
C GLU A 141 15.34 -5.76 -10.22
N HIS A 142 15.34 -6.74 -9.31
CA HIS A 142 16.54 -7.34 -8.75
C HIS A 142 16.57 -8.85 -8.99
N SER A 143 16.16 -9.28 -10.19
CA SER A 143 16.17 -10.68 -10.62
C SER A 143 17.58 -11.28 -10.65
N ASP A 144 18.59 -10.46 -10.92
CA ASP A 144 19.96 -10.91 -11.16
C ASP A 144 20.80 -11.04 -9.87
N LEU A 145 20.19 -10.74 -8.71
CA LEU A 145 20.87 -10.87 -7.43
C LEU A 145 21.20 -12.34 -7.13
N LYS A 146 22.47 -12.59 -6.81
CA LYS A 146 22.94 -13.83 -6.20
C LYS A 146 22.44 -13.89 -4.76
N ASN A 147 21.26 -14.46 -4.55
CA ASN A 147 20.65 -14.60 -3.22
C ASN A 147 21.18 -15.86 -2.50
N PRO A 148 21.28 -15.87 -1.15
CA PRO A 148 21.67 -17.04 -0.35
C PRO A 148 20.88 -18.33 -0.64
N ASN A 149 19.68 -18.25 -1.21
CA ASN A 149 18.87 -19.41 -1.58
C ASN A 149 19.17 -19.97 -2.98
N ASN A 150 20.18 -19.43 -3.70
CA ASN A 150 20.61 -19.86 -5.04
C ASN A 150 19.49 -19.92 -6.10
N LYS A 151 18.42 -19.14 -5.93
CA LYS A 151 17.37 -19.03 -6.96
C LYS A 151 17.96 -18.41 -8.22
N SER A 152 17.69 -19.02 -9.36
CA SER A 152 17.99 -18.45 -10.67
C SER A 152 17.18 -17.16 -10.91
N ALA A 153 17.66 -16.32 -11.84
CA ALA A 153 16.95 -15.11 -12.24
C ALA A 153 15.53 -15.43 -12.73
N GLU A 154 15.37 -16.51 -13.50
CA GLU A 154 14.06 -16.98 -13.99
C GLU A 154 13.10 -17.30 -12.83
N GLU A 155 13.54 -18.03 -11.80
CA GLU A 155 12.70 -18.34 -10.65
C GLU A 155 12.28 -17.09 -9.87
N ARG A 156 13.17 -16.09 -9.77
CA ARG A 156 12.86 -14.79 -9.14
C ARG A 156 11.84 -14.02 -9.97
N ILE A 157 11.98 -14.00 -11.29
CA ILE A 157 11.02 -13.39 -12.21
C ILE A 157 9.64 -14.06 -12.08
N GLN A 158 9.59 -15.40 -12.10
CA GLN A 158 8.34 -16.15 -11.97
C GLN A 158 7.63 -15.88 -10.64
N GLU A 159 8.38 -15.84 -9.52
CA GLU A 159 7.82 -15.49 -8.22
C GLU A 159 7.35 -14.03 -8.17
N GLY A 160 8.10 -13.10 -8.74
CA GLY A 160 7.72 -11.69 -8.84
C GLY A 160 6.40 -11.49 -9.60
N ILE A 161 6.25 -12.17 -10.76
CA ILE A 161 5.00 -12.17 -11.54
C ILE A 161 3.86 -12.81 -10.76
N LYS A 162 4.12 -13.91 -10.04
CA LYS A 162 3.10 -14.58 -9.22
C LYS A 162 2.57 -13.67 -8.11
N ARG A 163 3.46 -12.99 -7.37
CA ARG A 163 3.09 -12.02 -6.33
C ARG A 163 2.30 -10.85 -6.91
N LEU A 164 2.74 -10.29 -8.03
CA LEU A 164 2.01 -9.21 -8.71
C LEU A 164 0.63 -9.66 -9.19
N LYS A 165 0.49 -10.88 -9.73
CA LYS A 165 -0.83 -11.44 -10.11
C LYS A 165 -1.74 -11.60 -8.91
N SER A 166 -1.24 -12.14 -7.81
CA SER A 166 -2.02 -12.27 -6.57
C SER A 166 -2.54 -10.92 -6.09
N SER A 167 -1.67 -9.90 -6.07
CA SER A 167 -2.04 -8.53 -5.73
C SER A 167 -3.05 -7.91 -6.72
N ALA A 168 -2.88 -8.10 -8.03
CA ALA A 168 -3.76 -7.56 -9.06
C ALA A 168 -5.13 -8.26 -9.14
N ASP A 169 -5.16 -9.59 -9.02
CA ASP A 169 -6.33 -10.41 -9.29
C ASP A 169 -7.18 -10.65 -8.04
N HIS A 170 -6.55 -10.96 -6.91
CA HIS A 170 -7.26 -11.26 -5.67
C HIS A 170 -7.49 -10.00 -4.83
N LYS A 171 -6.46 -9.17 -4.67
CA LYS A 171 -6.51 -7.97 -3.84
C LYS A 171 -6.97 -6.71 -4.61
N ARG A 172 -7.06 -6.82 -5.94
CA ARG A 172 -7.48 -5.75 -6.86
C ARG A 172 -6.62 -4.49 -6.77
N TYR A 173 -5.34 -4.65 -6.45
CA TYR A 173 -4.42 -3.54 -6.30
C TYR A 173 -4.07 -2.93 -7.67
N LEU A 174 -4.37 -1.64 -7.83
CA LEU A 174 -4.31 -0.96 -9.13
C LEU A 174 -2.89 -0.83 -9.67
N ASP A 175 -1.91 -0.61 -8.78
CA ASP A 175 -0.52 -0.49 -9.23
C ASP A 175 0.05 -1.84 -9.66
N ALA A 176 -0.39 -2.96 -9.06
CA ALA A 176 -0.01 -4.29 -9.55
C ALA A 176 -0.57 -4.55 -10.95
N MET A 177 -1.83 -4.17 -11.22
CA MET A 177 -2.40 -4.24 -12.57
C MET A 177 -1.59 -3.38 -13.54
N TYR A 178 -1.27 -2.15 -13.17
CA TYR A 178 -0.46 -1.26 -14.02
C TYR A 178 0.94 -1.84 -14.30
N ILE A 179 1.62 -2.36 -13.29
CA ILE A 179 2.94 -2.98 -13.42
C ILE A 179 2.88 -4.20 -14.33
N LEU A 180 1.96 -5.15 -14.10
CA LEU A 180 1.79 -6.32 -14.97
C LEU A 180 1.48 -5.92 -16.41
N GLY A 181 0.64 -4.90 -16.57
CA GLY A 181 0.33 -4.32 -17.87
C GLY A 181 1.58 -3.89 -18.62
N LYS A 182 2.45 -3.11 -17.97
CA LYS A 182 3.74 -2.70 -18.54
C LYS A 182 4.68 -3.85 -18.82
N VAL A 183 4.75 -4.84 -17.92
CA VAL A 183 5.66 -5.97 -18.06
C VAL A 183 5.30 -6.81 -19.27
N PHE A 184 4.02 -7.21 -19.40
CA PHE A 184 3.59 -8.01 -20.54
C PHE A 184 3.59 -7.23 -21.85
N ILE A 185 3.15 -5.96 -21.85
CA ILE A 185 3.02 -5.22 -23.12
C ILE A 185 4.39 -4.90 -23.77
N ASN A 186 5.46 -4.79 -22.97
CA ASN A 186 6.80 -4.47 -23.46
C ASN A 186 7.80 -5.65 -23.35
N GLY A 187 7.41 -6.77 -22.75
CA GLY A 187 8.32 -7.89 -22.49
C GLY A 187 9.48 -7.54 -21.56
N LEU A 188 9.18 -6.94 -20.40
CA LEU A 188 10.22 -6.48 -19.45
C LEU A 188 10.73 -7.62 -18.55
N PHE A 189 11.94 -7.46 -17.99
CA PHE A 189 12.54 -8.38 -17.00
C PHE A 189 12.65 -9.82 -17.50
N GLY A 190 12.92 -10.03 -18.79
CA GLY A 190 13.02 -11.37 -19.40
C GLY A 190 11.66 -12.04 -19.66
N VAL A 191 10.53 -11.39 -19.35
CA VAL A 191 9.21 -11.91 -19.66
C VAL A 191 8.91 -11.75 -21.15
N GLN A 192 8.37 -12.79 -21.78
CA GLN A 192 7.94 -12.71 -23.18
C GLN A 192 6.85 -11.65 -23.37
N GLN A 193 6.98 -10.82 -24.41
CA GLN A 193 5.99 -9.82 -24.76
C GLN A 193 4.64 -10.48 -25.10
N ASP A 194 3.58 -10.01 -24.43
CA ASP A 194 2.19 -10.39 -24.65
C ASP A 194 1.33 -9.12 -24.62
N TYR A 195 1.07 -8.59 -25.82
CA TYR A 195 0.34 -7.35 -25.98
C TYR A 195 -1.10 -7.43 -25.45
N ASN A 196 -1.80 -8.53 -25.73
CA ASN A 196 -3.20 -8.70 -25.34
C ASN A 196 -3.34 -8.71 -23.82
N LYS A 197 -2.47 -9.47 -23.15
CA LYS A 197 -2.44 -9.54 -21.69
C LYS A 197 -2.00 -8.23 -21.06
N GLY A 198 -0.98 -7.58 -21.63
CA GLY A 198 -0.53 -6.26 -21.21
C GLY A 198 -1.64 -5.22 -21.29
N ALA A 199 -2.31 -5.13 -22.44
CA ALA A 199 -3.45 -4.25 -22.67
C ALA A 199 -4.62 -4.54 -21.71
N LEU A 200 -4.91 -5.81 -21.43
CA LEU A 200 -5.95 -6.21 -20.47
C LEU A 200 -5.65 -5.67 -19.06
N TYR A 201 -4.43 -5.85 -18.56
CA TYR A 201 -4.05 -5.37 -17.23
C TYR A 201 -4.01 -3.84 -17.15
N LEU A 202 -3.51 -3.15 -18.19
CA LEU A 202 -3.56 -1.68 -18.26
C LEU A 202 -5.01 -1.18 -18.28
N LYS A 203 -5.91 -1.83 -19.02
CA LYS A 203 -7.33 -1.48 -19.03
C LYS A 203 -7.99 -1.67 -17.66
N ARG A 204 -7.66 -2.75 -16.95
CA ARG A 204 -8.12 -2.96 -15.56
C ARG A 204 -7.63 -1.86 -14.63
N ALA A 205 -6.36 -1.47 -14.75
CA ALA A 205 -5.80 -0.35 -13.98
C ALA A 205 -6.50 0.99 -14.32
N TYR A 206 -6.76 1.23 -15.60
CA TYR A 206 -7.49 2.41 -16.10
C TYR A 206 -8.89 2.50 -15.47
N ASN A 207 -9.67 1.41 -15.58
CA ASN A 207 -11.02 1.32 -15.06
C ASN A 207 -11.08 1.38 -13.52
N GLY A 208 -9.99 1.01 -12.85
CA GLY A 208 -9.84 1.17 -11.39
C GLY A 208 -9.45 2.58 -10.94
N GLY A 209 -9.10 3.49 -11.85
CA GLY A 209 -8.78 4.89 -11.54
C GLY A 209 -7.36 5.35 -11.88
N ARG A 210 -6.49 4.48 -12.39
CA ARG A 210 -5.14 4.85 -12.89
C ARG A 210 -5.18 5.31 -14.35
N LYS A 211 -6.14 6.18 -14.70
CA LYS A 211 -6.50 6.49 -16.11
C LYS A 211 -5.32 6.98 -16.95
N GLU A 212 -4.75 8.12 -16.59
CA GLU A 212 -3.67 8.77 -17.34
C GLU A 212 -2.45 7.84 -17.49
N LYS A 213 -2.02 7.22 -16.39
CA LYS A 213 -0.84 6.33 -16.38
C LYS A 213 -1.07 5.10 -17.27
N ALA A 214 -2.23 4.45 -17.13
CA ALA A 214 -2.54 3.24 -17.87
C ALA A 214 -2.70 3.52 -19.37
N TRP A 215 -3.40 4.61 -19.72
CA TRP A 215 -3.55 5.03 -21.10
C TRP A 215 -2.20 5.37 -21.73
N ALA A 216 -1.38 6.20 -21.09
CA ALA A 216 -0.08 6.59 -21.62
C ALA A 216 0.84 5.38 -21.86
N ALA A 217 0.84 4.39 -20.95
CA ALA A 217 1.58 3.16 -21.12
C ALA A 217 1.08 2.32 -22.31
N TYR A 218 -0.24 2.23 -22.49
CA TYR A 218 -0.86 1.53 -23.61
C TYR A 218 -0.59 2.25 -24.93
N GLU A 219 -0.85 3.54 -24.99
CA GLU A 219 -0.69 4.37 -26.19
C GLU A 219 0.74 4.34 -26.70
N LYS A 220 1.73 4.41 -25.80
CA LYS A 220 3.14 4.28 -26.15
C LYS A 220 3.43 2.93 -26.83
N ALA A 221 3.00 1.82 -26.23
CA ALA A 221 3.23 0.50 -26.82
C ALA A 221 2.43 0.30 -28.13
N ALA A 222 1.23 0.86 -28.22
CA ALA A 222 0.41 0.81 -29.43
C ALA A 222 1.06 1.56 -30.61
N LYS A 223 1.76 2.67 -30.36
CA LYS A 223 2.54 3.40 -31.39
C LYS A 223 3.59 2.49 -32.03
N ASP A 224 4.34 1.76 -31.21
CA ASP A 224 5.39 0.84 -31.68
C ASP A 224 4.78 -0.31 -32.50
N LEU A 225 3.62 -0.83 -32.10
CA LEU A 225 2.93 -1.88 -32.85
C LEU A 225 2.34 -1.40 -34.17
N VAL A 226 1.86 -0.15 -34.24
CA VAL A 226 1.42 0.46 -35.50
C VAL A 226 2.61 0.65 -36.43
N ALA A 227 3.73 1.15 -35.92
CA ALA A 227 4.95 1.34 -36.70
C ALA A 227 5.47 0.02 -37.30
N ASN A 228 5.32 -1.08 -36.57
CA ASN A 228 5.74 -2.42 -37.00
C ASN A 228 4.64 -3.20 -37.76
N GLY A 229 3.50 -2.59 -38.06
CA GLY A 229 2.40 -3.20 -38.81
C GLY A 229 1.61 -4.29 -38.05
N GLN A 230 1.83 -4.45 -36.75
CA GLN A 230 1.13 -5.42 -35.89
C GLN A 230 -0.22 -4.89 -35.38
N LEU A 231 -0.42 -3.57 -35.43
CA LEU A 231 -1.68 -2.91 -35.12
C LEU A 231 -2.06 -1.96 -36.26
N LYS A 232 -3.33 -1.94 -36.65
CA LYS A 232 -3.79 -1.08 -37.77
C LYS A 232 -3.72 0.40 -37.42
N GLU A 233 -4.23 0.76 -36.25
CA GLU A 233 -4.26 2.12 -35.73
C GLU A 233 -4.37 2.10 -34.21
N ILE A 234 -4.01 3.20 -33.58
CA ILE A 234 -4.19 3.37 -32.13
C ILE A 234 -5.67 3.68 -31.91
N PRO A 235 -6.40 2.89 -31.10
CA PRO A 235 -7.81 3.17 -30.82
C PRO A 235 -7.94 4.50 -30.07
N LEU A 236 -9.10 5.15 -30.14
CA LEU A 236 -9.39 6.29 -29.28
C LEU A 236 -9.50 5.82 -27.81
N GLU A 237 -8.97 6.62 -26.87
CA GLU A 237 -8.92 6.27 -25.44
C GLU A 237 -10.27 5.80 -24.89
N HIS A 238 -11.33 6.57 -25.15
CA HIS A 238 -12.67 6.26 -24.65
C HIS A 238 -13.28 4.99 -25.28
N ILE A 239 -12.80 4.56 -26.44
CA ILE A 239 -13.21 3.30 -27.10
C ILE A 239 -12.42 2.14 -26.47
N TRP A 240 -11.10 2.31 -26.34
CA TRP A 240 -10.22 1.32 -25.71
C TRP A 240 -10.64 0.99 -24.27
N ALA A 241 -11.07 2.00 -23.51
CA ALA A 241 -11.50 1.83 -22.12
C ALA A 241 -12.82 1.05 -21.96
N LYS A 242 -13.69 1.05 -23.00
CA LYS A 242 -15.04 0.44 -22.96
C LYS A 242 -15.09 -0.98 -23.53
N ASN A 243 -14.29 -1.25 -24.56
CA ASN A 243 -14.13 -2.59 -25.15
C ASN A 243 -13.19 -3.45 -24.30
#